data_AF-A0A3C1FE83-F1
#
_entry.id   AF-A0A3C1FE83-F1
#
_cell.length_a   1.000
_cell.length_b   1.000
_cell.length_c   1.000
_cell.angle_alpha   90.00
_cell.angle_beta   90.00
_cell.angle_gamma   90.00
#
_symmetry.space_group_name_H-M   'P 1'
#
loop_
_entity.id
_entity.type
_entity.pdbx_description
1 polymer ?
#
loop_
_entity_poly.entity_id
_entity_poly.type
_entity_poly.pdbx_seq_one_letter_code
_entity_poly.pdbx_strand_id
1 'polypeptide(L)'
;VLEDSFRAPRPPWDRDGALFVPDVAPYQLMKLRLLNGSHSAMAYLGLASGCNTVADVMRTDWGAAVVRSFGREVAPTLPKAGTDPEAYVEDLVARFENPAMHHLLRQIGSDGTLKLPERWLGPLRELRAQGLPTPILELALAAWVNATRPTSDGGQWYGTTDPAHAALASCWAEPLPAQQRVRTLLTTVGAEDLASADDLITAVAQRLDAVAAGRIEL
;
A
#
# COMPACT_ATOMS: atom_id res chain seq x y z
N VAL A 1 -9.78 -5.79 -18.63
CA VAL A 1 -10.99 -4.93 -18.74
C VAL A 1 -10.61 -3.72 -19.57
N LEU A 2 -11.33 -3.44 -20.64
CA LEU A 2 -11.08 -2.32 -21.56
C LEU A 2 -12.39 -1.59 -21.84
N GLU A 3 -12.31 -0.29 -22.14
CA GLU A 3 -13.43 0.41 -22.78
C GLU A 3 -13.46 0.08 -24.26
N ASP A 4 -14.64 -0.19 -24.82
CA ASP A 4 -14.78 -0.48 -26.26
C ASP A 4 -14.82 0.81 -27.08
N SER A 5 -13.72 1.57 -27.05
CA SER A 5 -13.58 2.87 -27.70
C SER A 5 -12.35 2.92 -28.61
N PHE A 6 -12.45 2.27 -29.77
CA PHE A 6 -11.38 2.19 -30.77
C PHE A 6 -11.73 2.97 -32.03
N ARG A 7 -10.77 3.73 -32.58
CA ARG A 7 -10.93 4.47 -33.85
C ARG A 7 -10.95 3.56 -35.09
N ALA A 8 -10.45 2.35 -34.96
CA ALA A 8 -10.36 1.35 -36.02
C ALA A 8 -10.85 0.00 -35.47
N PRO A 9 -11.12 -1.00 -36.32
CA PRO A 9 -11.47 -2.33 -35.85
C PRO A 9 -10.42 -2.85 -34.86
N ARG A 10 -10.88 -3.31 -33.70
CA ARG A 10 -10.02 -3.93 -32.68
C ARG A 10 -9.88 -5.43 -32.95
N PRO A 11 -8.78 -6.07 -32.48
CA PRO A 11 -8.71 -7.52 -32.40
C PRO A 11 -9.85 -8.09 -31.53
N PRO A 12 -10.28 -9.35 -31.77
CA PRO A 12 -11.37 -9.99 -31.03
C PRO A 12 -10.89 -10.53 -29.67
N TRP A 13 -10.24 -9.69 -28.85
CA TRP A 13 -9.69 -10.08 -27.53
C TRP A 13 -10.75 -10.60 -26.56
N ASP A 14 -12.03 -10.29 -26.79
CA ASP A 14 -13.17 -10.83 -26.04
C ASP A 14 -13.28 -12.36 -26.17
N ARG A 15 -12.81 -12.93 -27.28
CA ARG A 15 -12.75 -14.38 -27.47
C ARG A 15 -11.70 -15.06 -26.58
N ASP A 16 -10.73 -14.29 -26.09
CA ASP A 16 -9.63 -14.76 -25.23
C ASP A 16 -9.75 -14.20 -23.80
N GLY A 17 -10.95 -13.78 -23.39
CA GLY A 17 -11.26 -13.39 -22.01
C GLY A 17 -11.10 -11.90 -21.68
N ALA A 18 -10.83 -11.03 -22.66
CA ALA A 18 -10.87 -9.59 -22.41
C ALA A 18 -12.32 -9.12 -22.21
N LEU A 19 -12.61 -8.59 -21.03
CA LEU A 19 -13.89 -7.95 -20.76
C LEU A 19 -13.92 -6.53 -21.35
N PHE A 20 -14.87 -6.25 -22.23
CA PHE A 20 -15.18 -4.90 -22.68
C PHE A 20 -16.35 -4.33 -21.88
N VAL A 21 -16.17 -3.13 -21.34
CA VAL A 21 -17.16 -2.44 -20.50
C VAL A 21 -17.38 -1.01 -20.99
N PRO A 22 -18.51 -0.39 -20.67
CA PRO A 22 -18.74 1.03 -20.99
C PRO A 22 -17.85 2.00 -20.21
N ASP A 23 -17.43 1.61 -19.00
CA ASP A 23 -16.57 2.41 -18.11
C ASP A 23 -15.60 1.49 -17.35
N VAL A 24 -14.30 1.72 -17.52
CA VAL A 24 -13.26 0.90 -16.89
C VAL A 24 -12.82 1.43 -15.52
N ALA A 25 -13.19 2.66 -15.17
CA ALA A 25 -12.72 3.34 -13.97
C ALA A 25 -13.00 2.56 -12.67
N PRO A 26 -14.18 1.94 -12.46
CA PRO A 26 -14.44 1.14 -11.26
C PRO A 26 -13.50 -0.07 -11.12
N TYR A 27 -13.20 -0.74 -12.22
CA TYR A 27 -12.30 -1.90 -12.23
C TYR A 27 -10.85 -1.49 -11.99
N GLN A 28 -10.42 -0.38 -12.60
CA GLN A 28 -9.08 0.18 -12.36
C GLN A 28 -8.91 0.59 -10.91
N LEU A 29 -9.90 1.30 -10.34
CA LEU A 29 -9.83 1.75 -8.96
C LEU A 29 -9.83 0.58 -7.97
N MET A 30 -10.67 -0.44 -8.19
CA MET A 30 -10.68 -1.66 -7.38
C MET A 30 -9.32 -2.36 -7.39
N LYS A 31 -8.72 -2.55 -8.58
CA LYS A 31 -7.36 -3.13 -8.71
C LYS A 31 -6.31 -2.22 -8.05
N LEU A 32 -6.40 -0.92 -8.25
CA LEU A 32 -5.44 0.05 -7.73
C LEU A 32 -5.46 0.10 -6.20
N ARG A 33 -6.63 0.11 -5.59
CA ARG A 33 -6.78 0.20 -4.14
C ARG A 33 -6.61 -1.16 -3.46
N LEU A 34 -7.29 -2.20 -3.92
CA LEU A 34 -7.25 -3.51 -3.25
C LEU A 34 -5.98 -4.28 -3.59
N LEU A 35 -5.72 -4.56 -4.87
CA LEU A 35 -4.53 -5.32 -5.28
C LEU A 35 -3.26 -4.52 -5.02
N ASN A 36 -3.11 -3.35 -5.63
CA ASN A 36 -1.83 -2.64 -5.50
C ASN A 36 -1.63 -2.10 -4.07
N GLY A 37 -2.69 -1.70 -3.37
CA GLY A 37 -2.62 -1.20 -2.00
C GLY A 37 -2.20 -2.27 -0.99
N SER A 38 -2.85 -3.43 -1.00
CA SER A 38 -2.45 -4.56 -0.13
C SER A 38 -1.04 -5.07 -0.46
N HIS A 39 -0.67 -5.10 -1.74
CA HIS A 39 0.65 -5.54 -2.18
C HIS A 39 1.77 -4.61 -1.69
N SER A 40 1.54 -3.29 -1.72
CA SER A 40 2.42 -2.32 -1.07
C SER A 40 2.48 -2.53 0.46
N ALA A 41 1.36 -2.84 1.11
CA ALA A 41 1.32 -3.01 2.56
C ALA A 41 2.14 -4.24 2.98
N MET A 42 1.92 -5.37 2.31
CA MET A 42 2.73 -6.58 2.49
C MET A 42 4.21 -6.34 2.21
N ALA A 43 4.56 -5.50 1.22
CA ALA A 43 5.95 -5.22 0.92
C ALA A 43 6.68 -4.59 2.12
N TYR A 44 6.15 -3.50 2.67
CA TYR A 44 6.84 -2.83 3.79
C TYR A 44 6.74 -3.63 5.09
N LEU A 45 5.58 -4.22 5.40
CA LEU A 45 5.40 -5.04 6.61
C LEU A 45 6.28 -6.31 6.56
N GLY A 46 6.28 -6.99 5.42
CA GLY A 46 7.07 -8.20 5.22
C GLY A 46 8.57 -7.92 5.28
N LEU A 47 9.04 -6.84 4.65
CA LEU A 47 10.46 -6.44 4.76
C LEU A 47 10.84 -6.13 6.21
N ALA A 48 9.98 -5.45 6.95
CA ALA A 48 10.19 -5.16 8.37
C ALA A 48 10.25 -6.45 9.23
N SER A 49 9.48 -7.48 8.88
CA SER A 49 9.49 -8.80 9.55
C SER A 49 10.51 -9.79 8.99
N GLY A 50 11.40 -9.37 8.06
CA GLY A 50 12.45 -10.23 7.50
C GLY A 50 12.01 -11.16 6.35
N CYS A 51 10.81 -10.99 5.80
CA CYS A 51 10.36 -11.68 4.58
C CYS A 51 11.03 -11.07 3.33
N ASN A 52 11.25 -11.88 2.30
CA ASN A 52 11.87 -11.42 1.05
C ASN A 52 10.90 -11.39 -0.14
N THR A 53 9.90 -12.27 -0.12
CA THR A 53 8.89 -12.40 -1.18
C THR A 53 7.47 -12.31 -0.66
N VAL A 54 6.51 -12.07 -1.56
CA VAL A 54 5.08 -12.14 -1.23
C VAL A 54 4.71 -13.52 -0.68
N ALA A 55 5.24 -14.59 -1.27
CA ALA A 55 4.99 -15.95 -0.79
C ALA A 55 5.53 -16.17 0.63
N ASP A 56 6.62 -15.50 1.04
CA ASP A 56 7.11 -15.56 2.41
C ASP A 56 6.13 -14.89 3.38
N VAL A 57 5.57 -13.74 3.00
CA VAL A 57 4.54 -13.05 3.79
C VAL A 57 3.30 -13.92 3.92
N MET A 58 2.85 -14.56 2.84
CA MET A 58 1.66 -15.42 2.89
C MET A 58 1.85 -16.69 3.73
N ARG A 59 3.08 -17.06 4.09
CA ARG A 59 3.37 -18.16 5.03
C ARG A 59 3.42 -17.73 6.49
N THR A 60 3.36 -16.43 6.79
CA THR A 60 3.24 -15.96 8.18
C THR A 60 1.80 -16.16 8.67
N ASP A 61 1.62 -16.14 9.99
CA ASP A 61 0.31 -16.19 10.63
C ASP A 61 -0.56 -14.94 10.35
N TRP A 62 0.08 -13.81 10.02
CA TRP A 62 -0.59 -12.53 9.79
C TRP A 62 -0.81 -12.18 8.31
N GLY A 63 -0.09 -12.79 7.36
CA GLY A 63 -0.04 -12.35 5.95
C GLY A 63 -1.42 -12.26 5.29
N ALA A 64 -2.17 -13.37 5.30
CA ALA A 64 -3.52 -13.40 4.74
C ALA A 64 -4.50 -12.51 5.52
N ALA A 65 -4.30 -12.36 6.84
CA ALA A 65 -5.12 -11.49 7.67
C ALA A 65 -4.92 -10.00 7.30
N VAL A 66 -3.69 -9.56 7.03
CA VAL A 66 -3.42 -8.21 6.52
C VAL A 66 -4.16 -7.94 5.22
N VAL A 67 -4.09 -8.85 4.25
CA VAL A 67 -4.75 -8.65 2.94
C VAL A 67 -6.26 -8.52 3.10
N ARG A 68 -6.87 -9.38 3.92
CA ARG A 68 -8.32 -9.35 4.20
C ARG A 68 -8.74 -8.09 4.95
N SER A 69 -8.02 -7.74 6.02
CA SER A 69 -8.34 -6.55 6.82
C SER A 69 -8.13 -5.26 6.02
N PHE A 70 -7.04 -5.17 5.24
CA PHE A 70 -6.83 -4.07 4.30
C PHE A 70 -7.99 -3.95 3.31
N GLY A 71 -8.40 -5.08 2.73
CA GLY A 71 -9.53 -5.14 1.80
C GLY A 71 -10.82 -4.61 2.39
N ARG A 72 -11.19 -5.08 3.59
CA ARG A 72 -12.38 -4.61 4.33
C ARG A 72 -12.32 -3.13 4.67
N GLU A 73 -11.15 -2.65 5.09
CA GLU A 73 -10.94 -1.24 5.45
C GLU A 73 -11.07 -0.30 4.25
N VAL A 74 -10.58 -0.71 3.08
CA VAL A 74 -10.51 0.15 1.88
C VAL A 74 -11.74 -0.01 0.97
N ALA A 75 -12.48 -1.12 1.06
CA ALA A 75 -13.68 -1.37 0.27
C ALA A 75 -14.74 -0.24 0.29
N PRO A 76 -15.01 0.48 1.41
CA PRO A 76 -15.96 1.58 1.44
C PRO A 76 -15.63 2.74 0.50
N THR A 77 -14.37 2.83 0.06
CA THR A 77 -13.87 3.86 -0.85
C THR A 77 -14.11 3.51 -2.32
N LEU A 78 -14.62 2.31 -2.62
CA LEU A 78 -14.87 1.85 -3.97
C LEU A 78 -16.28 2.20 -4.46
N PRO A 79 -16.45 2.49 -5.76
CA PRO A 79 -17.77 2.70 -6.34
C PRO A 79 -18.58 1.40 -6.29
N LYS A 80 -19.90 1.55 -6.07
CA LYS A 80 -20.86 0.44 -6.14
C LYS A 80 -21.21 0.15 -7.61
N ALA A 81 -20.28 -0.45 -8.33
CA ALA A 81 -20.37 -0.65 -9.79
C ALA A 81 -20.49 -2.13 -10.20
N GLY A 82 -21.25 -2.93 -9.45
CA GLY A 82 -21.43 -4.36 -9.73
C GLY A 82 -20.17 -5.21 -9.54
N THR A 83 -19.13 -4.65 -8.91
CA THR A 83 -17.96 -5.39 -8.42
C THR A 83 -18.26 -6.01 -7.06
N ASP A 84 -17.57 -7.10 -6.75
CA ASP A 84 -17.59 -7.72 -5.42
C ASP A 84 -16.19 -7.58 -4.79
N PRO A 85 -15.95 -6.52 -3.98
CA PRO A 85 -14.68 -6.30 -3.32
C PRO A 85 -14.25 -7.46 -2.41
N GLU A 86 -15.19 -8.13 -1.76
CA GLU A 86 -14.88 -9.21 -0.82
C GLU A 86 -14.42 -10.45 -1.57
N ALA A 87 -15.17 -10.87 -2.61
CA ALA A 87 -14.74 -11.95 -3.48
C ALA A 87 -13.41 -11.64 -4.16
N TYR A 88 -13.21 -10.39 -4.62
CA TYR A 88 -11.94 -9.97 -5.21
C TYR A 88 -10.77 -10.10 -4.22
N VAL A 89 -10.96 -9.77 -2.94
CA VAL A 89 -9.93 -9.90 -1.91
C VAL A 89 -9.56 -11.36 -1.66
N GLU A 90 -10.52 -12.28 -1.64
CA GLU A 90 -10.22 -13.71 -1.52
C GLU A 90 -9.45 -14.24 -2.75
N ASP A 91 -9.80 -13.79 -3.96
CA ASP A 91 -9.02 -14.07 -5.16
C ASP A 91 -7.57 -13.55 -5.04
N LEU A 92 -7.38 -12.36 -4.44
CA LEU A 92 -6.04 -11.82 -4.21
C LEU A 92 -5.23 -12.67 -3.23
N VAL A 93 -5.84 -13.12 -2.13
CA VAL A 93 -5.19 -14.01 -1.16
C VAL A 93 -4.70 -15.27 -1.85
N ALA A 94 -5.56 -15.96 -2.60
CA ALA A 94 -5.19 -17.17 -3.34
C ALA A 94 -4.06 -16.92 -4.36
N ARG A 95 -4.09 -15.76 -5.04
CA ARG A 95 -3.04 -15.37 -5.99
C ARG A 95 -1.70 -15.07 -5.33
N PHE A 96 -1.71 -14.44 -4.16
CA PHE A 96 -0.50 -14.12 -3.42
C PHE A 96 0.13 -15.35 -2.77
N GLU A 97 -0.66 -16.39 -2.46
CA GLU A 97 -0.18 -17.67 -1.95
C GLU A 97 0.55 -18.52 -3.00
N ASN A 98 0.45 -18.18 -4.30
CA ASN A 98 1.06 -18.96 -5.36
C ASN A 98 2.60 -19.02 -5.23
N PRO A 99 3.17 -20.19 -4.86
CA PRO A 99 4.60 -20.30 -4.55
C PRO A 99 5.49 -20.25 -5.79
N ALA A 100 4.92 -20.43 -7.00
CA ALA A 100 5.67 -20.32 -8.25
C ALA A 100 6.03 -18.88 -8.62
N MET A 101 5.38 -17.89 -7.98
CA MET A 101 5.63 -16.47 -8.23
C MET A 101 6.63 -15.91 -7.21
N HIS A 102 7.85 -15.63 -7.66
CA HIS A 102 8.91 -15.06 -6.83
C HIS A 102 8.90 -13.53 -6.84
N HIS A 103 7.80 -12.91 -6.42
CA HIS A 103 7.71 -11.45 -6.34
C HIS A 103 8.51 -10.91 -5.14
N LEU A 104 9.60 -10.19 -5.41
CA LEU A 104 10.47 -9.62 -4.38
C LEU A 104 9.83 -8.38 -3.73
N LEU A 105 9.72 -8.39 -2.39
CA LEU A 105 9.13 -7.29 -1.63
C LEU A 105 9.88 -5.97 -1.85
N ARG A 106 11.22 -6.01 -1.92
CA ARG A 106 12.03 -4.81 -2.21
C ARG A 106 11.65 -4.13 -3.53
N GLN A 107 11.32 -4.91 -4.56
CA GLN A 107 10.90 -4.37 -5.86
C GLN A 107 9.48 -3.78 -5.80
N ILE A 108 8.59 -4.43 -5.05
CA ILE A 108 7.22 -3.96 -4.84
C ILE A 108 7.23 -2.65 -4.05
N GLY A 109 8.05 -2.58 -2.99
CA GLY A 109 8.22 -1.45 -2.08
C GLY A 109 9.06 -0.29 -2.63
N SER A 110 9.74 -0.46 -3.77
CA SER A 110 10.36 0.67 -4.49
C SER A 110 9.33 1.66 -5.02
N ASP A 111 9.75 2.88 -5.32
CA ASP A 111 8.94 3.98 -5.84
C ASP A 111 7.69 4.26 -5.00
N GLY A 112 7.83 4.13 -3.67
CA GLY A 112 6.76 4.31 -2.71
C GLY A 112 6.07 5.65 -2.89
N THR A 113 6.84 6.74 -2.98
CA THR A 113 6.30 8.10 -3.13
C THR A 113 5.43 8.29 -4.37
N LEU A 114 5.65 7.51 -5.44
CA LEU A 114 4.82 7.53 -6.65
C LEU A 114 3.56 6.65 -6.52
N LYS A 115 3.59 5.70 -5.59
CA LYS A 115 2.56 4.65 -5.43
C LYS A 115 1.56 5.00 -4.32
N LEU A 116 2.02 5.53 -3.20
CA LEU A 116 1.21 5.77 -2.01
C LEU A 116 0.04 6.74 -2.21
N PRO A 117 0.14 7.83 -3.01
CA PRO A 117 -0.96 8.76 -3.17
C PRO A 117 -2.27 8.09 -3.60
N GLU A 118 -2.22 7.27 -4.65
CA GLU A 118 -3.37 6.55 -5.20
C GLU A 118 -3.74 5.29 -4.40
N ARG A 119 -2.73 4.61 -3.84
CA ARG A 119 -2.94 3.31 -3.19
C ARG A 119 -3.47 3.46 -1.76
N TRP A 120 -3.00 4.46 -1.02
CA TRP A 120 -3.27 4.60 0.42
C TRP A 120 -3.76 6.00 0.81
N LEU A 121 -3.10 7.08 0.38
CA LEU A 121 -3.40 8.42 0.90
C LEU A 121 -4.78 8.91 0.43
N GLY A 122 -5.16 8.63 -0.82
CA GLY A 122 -6.51 8.86 -1.33
C GLY A 122 -7.59 8.13 -0.51
N PRO A 123 -7.53 6.78 -0.42
CA PRO A 123 -8.44 6.01 0.44
C PRO A 123 -8.47 6.48 1.89
N LEU A 124 -7.31 6.77 2.49
CA LEU A 124 -7.20 7.26 3.86
C LEU A 124 -7.97 8.57 4.06
N ARG A 125 -7.84 9.53 3.13
CA ARG A 125 -8.61 10.79 3.16
C ARG A 125 -10.12 10.52 3.08
N GLU A 126 -10.55 9.65 2.17
CA GLU A 126 -11.96 9.30 1.99
C GLU A 126 -12.57 8.62 3.22
N LEU A 127 -11.85 7.69 3.84
CA LEU A 127 -12.29 6.99 5.05
C LEU A 127 -12.38 7.95 6.23
N ARG A 128 -11.37 8.82 6.40
CA ARG A 128 -11.36 9.83 7.46
C ARG A 128 -12.47 10.86 7.30
N ALA A 129 -12.77 11.30 6.08
CA ALA A 129 -13.90 12.18 5.80
C ALA A 129 -15.25 11.54 6.17
N GLN A 130 -15.32 10.21 6.16
CA GLN A 130 -16.49 9.43 6.60
C GLN A 130 -16.47 9.09 8.10
N GLY A 131 -15.42 9.47 8.85
CA GLY A 131 -15.24 9.10 10.25
C GLY A 131 -15.00 7.60 10.46
N LEU A 132 -14.52 6.89 9.43
CA LEU A 132 -14.24 5.45 9.51
C LEU A 132 -12.81 5.20 10.03
N PRO A 133 -12.60 4.13 10.83
CA PRO A 133 -11.28 3.79 11.36
C PRO A 133 -10.36 3.26 10.25
N THR A 134 -9.05 3.51 10.39
CA THR A 134 -8.03 3.18 9.39
C THR A 134 -6.81 2.41 9.94
N PRO A 135 -6.99 1.40 10.81
CA PRO A 135 -5.89 0.78 11.54
C PRO A 135 -4.85 0.09 10.65
N ILE A 136 -5.26 -0.53 9.53
CA ILE A 136 -4.36 -1.24 8.63
C ILE A 136 -3.61 -0.26 7.72
N LEU A 137 -4.25 0.82 7.25
CA LEU A 137 -3.56 1.89 6.53
C LEU A 137 -2.57 2.63 7.44
N GLU A 138 -2.91 2.84 8.71
CA GLU A 138 -1.98 3.40 9.70
C GLU A 138 -0.76 2.49 9.94
N LEU A 139 -0.99 1.18 10.07
CA LEU A 139 0.08 0.19 10.18
C LEU A 139 0.96 0.14 8.93
N ALA A 140 0.36 0.19 7.74
CA ALA A 140 1.07 0.23 6.47
C ALA A 140 1.92 1.52 6.32
N LEU A 141 1.39 2.67 6.75
CA LEU A 141 2.14 3.92 6.80
C LEU A 141 3.31 3.86 7.78
N ALA A 142 3.14 3.24 8.95
CA ALA A 142 4.24 3.03 9.90
C ALA A 142 5.36 2.17 9.29
N ALA A 143 5.00 1.12 8.56
CA ALA A 143 5.94 0.28 7.81
C ALA A 143 6.68 1.03 6.70
N TRP A 144 5.97 1.86 5.93
CA TRP A 144 6.61 2.72 4.93
C TRP A 144 7.56 3.74 5.58
N VAL A 145 7.12 4.44 6.63
CA VAL A 145 7.98 5.37 7.39
C VAL A 145 9.25 4.65 7.83
N ASN A 146 9.13 3.47 8.45
CA ASN A 146 10.29 2.70 8.88
C ASN A 146 11.22 2.32 7.72
N ALA A 147 10.68 1.95 6.56
CA ALA A 147 11.46 1.63 5.36
C ALA A 147 12.19 2.83 4.75
N THR A 148 11.72 4.06 5.00
CA THR A 148 12.38 5.28 4.48
C THR A 148 13.71 5.62 5.18
N ARG A 149 14.03 4.94 6.28
CA ARG A 149 15.27 5.15 7.03
C ARG A 149 16.50 4.99 6.13
N PRO A 150 17.46 5.92 6.15
CA PRO A 150 18.67 5.78 5.34
C PRO A 150 19.60 4.70 5.91
N THR A 151 20.33 4.03 5.02
CA THR A 151 21.48 3.18 5.34
C THR A 151 22.77 4.00 5.27
N SER A 152 23.87 3.48 5.85
CA SER A 152 25.16 4.18 5.90
C SER A 152 25.78 4.44 4.53
N ASP A 153 25.40 3.65 3.52
CA ASP A 153 25.81 3.80 2.12
C ASP A 153 24.88 4.72 1.31
N GLY A 154 23.93 5.41 1.95
CA GLY A 154 23.01 6.34 1.30
C GLY A 154 21.79 5.69 0.65
N GLY A 155 21.63 4.37 0.77
CA GLY A 155 20.41 3.66 0.39
C GLY A 155 19.27 3.85 1.41
N GLN A 156 18.19 3.10 1.20
CA GLN A 156 17.09 2.99 2.15
C GLN A 156 17.11 1.60 2.80
N TRP A 157 16.57 1.51 4.01
CA TRP A 157 16.38 0.23 4.68
C TRP A 157 15.67 -0.77 3.76
N TYR A 158 16.03 -2.04 3.93
CA TYR A 158 15.48 -3.16 3.15
C TYR A 158 15.79 -3.14 1.64
N GLY A 159 16.62 -2.19 1.17
CA GLY A 159 17.02 -2.10 -0.22
C GLY A 159 15.90 -1.69 -1.17
N THR A 160 14.87 -1.00 -0.67
CA THR A 160 13.91 -0.29 -1.52
C THR A 160 14.58 0.91 -2.15
N THR A 161 14.10 1.33 -3.32
CA THR A 161 14.57 2.52 -4.03
C THR A 161 13.44 3.50 -4.19
N ASP A 162 13.69 4.80 -4.09
CA ASP A 162 12.66 5.81 -4.28
C ASP A 162 13.23 7.03 -5.01
N PRO A 163 12.52 7.62 -5.99
CA PRO A 163 12.97 8.84 -6.66
C PRO A 163 13.14 10.01 -5.70
N ALA A 164 12.42 10.04 -4.58
CA ALA A 164 12.52 11.06 -3.54
C ALA A 164 13.48 10.66 -2.39
N HIS A 165 14.33 9.64 -2.56
CA HIS A 165 15.18 9.11 -1.46
C HIS A 165 15.98 10.18 -0.73
N ALA A 166 16.54 11.19 -1.41
CA ALA A 166 17.32 12.26 -0.78
C ALA A 166 16.46 13.14 0.15
N ALA A 167 15.24 13.46 -0.26
CA ALA A 167 14.29 14.21 0.55
C ALA A 167 13.81 13.38 1.75
N LEU A 168 13.54 12.09 1.53
CA LEU A 168 13.17 11.16 2.60
C LEU A 168 14.32 11.00 3.62
N ALA A 169 15.55 10.81 3.16
CA ALA A 169 16.73 10.69 4.02
C ALA A 169 16.96 11.96 4.88
N SER A 170 16.68 13.15 4.32
CA SER A 170 16.78 14.41 5.05
C SER A 170 15.82 14.49 6.24
N CYS A 171 14.69 13.78 6.20
CA CYS A 171 13.75 13.68 7.33
C CYS A 171 14.31 12.88 8.54
N TRP A 172 15.41 12.16 8.33
CA TRP A 172 16.10 11.34 9.34
C TRP A 172 17.42 11.94 9.81
N ALA A 173 17.84 13.08 9.26
CA ALA A 173 19.13 13.71 9.56
C ALA A 173 19.28 14.09 11.04
N GLU A 174 18.18 14.56 11.65
CA GLU A 174 18.14 14.96 13.06
C GLU A 174 17.30 13.98 13.90
N PRO A 175 17.64 13.82 15.20
CA PRO A 175 16.81 13.09 16.13
C PRO A 175 15.49 13.86 16.36
N LEU A 176 14.39 13.31 15.84
CA LEU A 176 13.05 13.84 16.00
C LEU A 176 12.18 12.85 16.80
N PRO A 177 11.24 13.35 17.63
CA PRO A 177 10.17 12.51 18.15
C PRO A 177 9.42 11.80 17.02
N ALA A 178 8.96 10.57 17.28
CA ALA A 178 8.29 9.72 16.30
C ALA A 178 7.15 10.46 15.56
N GLN A 179 6.28 11.15 16.29
CA GLN A 179 5.17 11.93 15.74
C GLN A 179 5.66 13.02 14.77
N GLN A 180 6.66 13.81 15.17
CA GLN A 180 7.21 14.86 14.33
C GLN A 180 7.84 14.29 13.05
N ARG A 181 8.49 13.13 13.16
CA ARG A 181 9.06 12.45 12.00
C ARG A 181 8.01 11.98 11.00
N VAL A 182 6.90 11.38 11.48
CA VAL A 182 5.78 11.01 10.62
C VAL A 182 5.22 12.25 9.91
N ARG A 183 5.04 13.37 10.63
CA ARG A 183 4.58 14.63 10.02
C ARG A 183 5.51 15.10 8.90
N THR A 184 6.79 15.20 9.18
CA THR A 184 7.78 15.67 8.20
C THR A 184 7.74 14.80 6.95
N LEU A 185 7.73 13.47 7.09
CA LEU A 185 7.66 12.55 5.95
C LEU A 185 6.37 12.70 5.14
N LEU A 186 5.22 12.84 5.79
CA LEU A 186 3.94 13.08 5.10
C LEU A 186 3.94 14.43 4.37
N THR A 187 4.45 15.50 4.99
CA THR A 187 4.63 16.79 4.33
C THR A 187 5.57 16.68 3.12
N THR A 188 6.68 15.95 3.23
CA THR A 188 7.64 15.76 2.12
C THR A 188 7.01 15.10 0.90
N VAL A 189 6.00 14.25 1.09
CA VAL A 189 5.29 13.58 -0.02
C VAL A 189 4.01 14.31 -0.46
N GLY A 190 3.82 15.56 -0.04
CA GLY A 190 2.66 16.40 -0.42
C GLY A 190 1.35 15.96 0.22
N ALA A 191 1.42 15.48 1.46
CA ALA A 191 0.26 15.07 2.27
C ALA A 191 0.11 15.96 3.51
N GLU A 192 0.15 17.28 3.34
CA GLU A 192 0.08 18.27 4.42
C GLU A 192 -1.21 18.18 5.23
N ASP A 193 -2.32 17.87 4.57
CA ASP A 193 -3.61 17.64 5.20
C ASP A 193 -3.55 16.46 6.19
N LEU A 194 -2.96 15.34 5.78
CA LEU A 194 -2.75 14.17 6.64
C LEU A 194 -1.67 14.44 7.70
N ALA A 195 -0.63 15.20 7.37
CA ALA A 195 0.41 15.62 8.31
C ALA A 195 -0.14 16.51 9.44
N SER A 196 -1.25 17.21 9.21
CA SER A 196 -1.93 18.04 10.20
C SER A 196 -2.89 17.28 11.12
N ALA A 197 -3.19 16.00 10.82
CA ALA A 197 -4.13 15.19 11.59
C ALA A 197 -3.47 14.52 12.79
N ASP A 198 -3.56 15.15 13.97
CA ASP A 198 -2.88 14.71 15.21
C ASP A 198 -3.21 13.28 15.63
N ASP A 199 -4.45 12.85 15.44
CA ASP A 199 -4.91 11.49 15.75
C ASP A 199 -4.24 10.46 14.84
N LEU A 200 -4.18 10.72 13.52
CA LEU A 200 -3.48 9.87 12.55
C LEU A 200 -1.98 9.79 12.86
N ILE A 201 -1.35 10.94 13.09
CA ILE A 201 0.08 11.02 13.40
C ILE A 201 0.40 10.22 14.66
N THR A 202 -0.43 10.35 15.70
CA THR A 202 -0.27 9.60 16.95
C THR A 202 -0.40 8.10 16.70
N ALA A 203 -1.43 7.67 15.96
CA ALA A 203 -1.68 6.27 15.68
C ALA A 203 -0.55 5.63 14.84
N VAL A 204 -0.04 6.32 13.82
CA VAL A 204 1.10 5.83 13.01
C VAL A 204 2.36 5.77 13.87
N ALA A 205 2.66 6.82 14.65
CA ALA A 205 3.86 6.89 15.48
C ALA A 205 3.91 5.78 16.54
N GLN A 206 2.78 5.43 17.16
CA GLN A 206 2.69 4.36 18.17
C GLN A 206 3.05 2.98 17.63
N ARG A 207 2.91 2.76 16.31
CA ARG A 207 3.22 1.47 15.66
C ARG A 207 4.68 1.33 15.23
N LEU A 208 5.45 2.43 15.20
CA LEU A 208 6.80 2.43 14.63
C LEU A 208 7.76 1.49 15.36
N ASP A 209 7.70 1.41 16.69
CA ASP A 209 8.62 0.57 17.46
C ASP A 209 8.34 -0.93 17.25
N ALA A 210 7.07 -1.32 17.17
CA ALA A 210 6.68 -2.70 16.87
C ALA A 210 7.13 -3.10 15.46
N VAL A 211 6.81 -2.26 14.47
CA VAL A 211 7.22 -2.45 13.08
C VAL A 211 8.75 -2.51 12.94
N ALA A 212 9.50 -1.61 13.57
CA ALA A 212 10.95 -1.61 13.51
C ALA A 212 11.58 -2.87 14.13
N ALA A 213 10.88 -3.47 15.10
CA ALA A 213 11.25 -4.76 15.69
C ALA A 213 10.69 -5.98 14.93
N GLY A 214 10.08 -5.77 13.76
CA GLY A 214 9.51 -6.84 12.92
C GLY A 214 8.22 -7.46 13.47
N ARG A 215 7.56 -6.82 14.43
CA ARG A 215 6.27 -7.27 14.98
C ARG A 215 5.12 -6.61 14.24
N ILE A 216 4.21 -7.43 13.71
CA ILE A 216 3.05 -6.99 12.96
C ILE A 216 1.81 -7.15 13.84
N GLU A 217 1.28 -6.03 14.33
CA GLU A 217 0.15 -5.96 15.26
C GLU A 217 -1.05 -5.34 14.51
N LEU A 218 -2.06 -6.17 14.21
CA LEU A 218 -3.26 -5.79 13.45
C LEU A 218 -4.30 -5.04 14.29
#